data_AF-C9S260-F1
#
_entry.id   AF-C9S260-F1
#
_cell.length_a   1.000
_cell.length_b   1.000
_cell.length_c   1.000
_cell.angle_alpha   90.00
_cell.angle_beta   90.00
_cell.angle_gamma   90.00
#
_symmetry.space_group_name_H-M   'P 1'
#
loop_
_entity.id
_entity.type
_entity.pdbx_description
1 polymer ?
#
loop_
_entity_poly.entity_id
_entity_poly.type
_entity_poly.pdbx_seq_one_letter_code
_entity_poly.pdbx_strand_id
1 'polypeptide(L)'
;MESVIEAYKTLSKIPSIVGGRLNNKGNRVASRWSIRNLDKGRITQYLIDYILDENLEVIAQSDFGVDISNVVLAAVSPNESLKAIIREEKDDVDSSKKKFFLEVWSKSSLKHSIDLTSLDIHGDVYADAEFGSLDWSSDGKQLVYVAEKKIKKSEPFIKRKPEGEKSDADNKPVPGKEHTYRQDWGDQLAGKYQTVIVVCNVEEEKFTVLKNIPDCWCPGQ
;
A
#
# COMPACT_ATOMS: atom_id res chain seq x y z
N MET A 1 -7.89 -22.09 -34.05
CA MET A 1 -8.06 -20.87 -33.22
C MET A 1 -8.89 -21.19 -31.97
N GLU A 2 -10.03 -21.88 -32.11
CA GLU A 2 -10.86 -22.33 -30.96
C GLU A 2 -10.09 -23.18 -29.95
N SER A 3 -9.30 -24.15 -30.41
CA SER A 3 -8.45 -24.98 -29.53
C SER A 3 -7.47 -24.18 -28.68
N VAL A 4 -6.91 -23.10 -29.23
CA VAL A 4 -5.99 -22.20 -28.52
C VAL A 4 -6.74 -21.41 -27.46
N ILE A 5 -7.96 -20.93 -27.77
CA ILE A 5 -8.80 -20.19 -26.84
C ILE A 5 -9.21 -21.10 -25.67
N GLU A 6 -9.60 -22.34 -25.95
CA GLU A 6 -9.98 -23.32 -24.93
C GLU A 6 -8.80 -23.71 -24.04
N ALA A 7 -7.63 -23.96 -24.62
CA ALA A 7 -6.40 -24.20 -23.87
C ALA A 7 -6.07 -23.00 -22.96
N TYR A 8 -6.12 -21.77 -23.48
CA TYR A 8 -5.87 -20.56 -22.70
C TYR A 8 -6.87 -20.39 -21.55
N LYS A 9 -8.17 -20.61 -21.79
CA LYS A 9 -9.20 -20.57 -20.74
C LYS A 9 -8.97 -21.61 -19.66
N THR A 10 -8.49 -22.79 -20.03
CA THR A 10 -8.19 -23.88 -19.10
C THR A 10 -6.99 -23.55 -18.23
N LEU A 11 -5.89 -23.11 -18.86
CA LEU A 11 -4.66 -22.74 -18.16
C LEU A 11 -4.86 -21.52 -17.24
N SER A 12 -5.71 -20.56 -17.63
CA SER A 12 -6.01 -19.37 -16.81
C SER A 12 -6.70 -19.69 -15.48
N LYS A 13 -7.30 -20.89 -15.33
CA LYS A 13 -7.96 -21.33 -14.10
C LYS A 13 -7.00 -21.93 -13.08
N ILE A 14 -5.73 -22.14 -13.43
CA ILE A 14 -4.73 -22.71 -12.53
C ILE A 14 -4.17 -21.57 -11.66
N PRO A 15 -4.40 -21.57 -10.34
CA PRO A 15 -3.84 -20.54 -9.47
C PRO A 15 -2.36 -20.79 -9.21
N SER A 16 -1.63 -19.73 -8.87
CA SER A 16 -0.22 -19.76 -8.51
C SER A 16 -0.01 -19.19 -7.10
N ILE A 17 0.90 -19.79 -6.34
CA ILE A 17 1.32 -19.26 -5.04
C ILE A 17 2.32 -18.13 -5.28
N VAL A 18 2.08 -16.97 -4.69
CA VAL A 18 2.91 -15.76 -4.84
C VAL A 18 3.54 -15.31 -3.53
N GLY A 19 3.32 -16.05 -2.44
CA GLY A 19 3.95 -15.80 -1.16
C GLY A 19 3.28 -16.56 -0.02
N GLY A 20 3.87 -16.45 1.17
CA GLY A 20 3.29 -17.00 2.38
C GLY A 20 3.92 -16.39 3.62
N ARG A 21 3.22 -16.48 4.75
CA ARG A 21 3.69 -16.07 6.07
C ARG A 21 3.45 -17.19 7.07
N LEU A 22 4.47 -17.52 7.85
CA LEU A 22 4.36 -18.37 9.02
C LEU A 22 4.10 -17.49 10.27
N ASN A 23 3.28 -17.97 11.19
CA ASN A 23 3.15 -17.32 12.50
C ASN A 23 4.35 -17.60 13.41
N ASN A 24 4.47 -16.88 14.52
CA ASN A 24 5.61 -17.00 15.43
C ASN A 24 5.73 -18.41 16.05
N LYS A 25 4.61 -19.12 16.22
CA LYS A 25 4.60 -20.49 16.76
C LYS A 25 4.97 -21.57 15.73
N GLY A 26 5.08 -21.21 14.45
CA GLY A 26 5.40 -22.16 13.40
C GLY A 26 4.29 -23.14 13.02
N ASN A 27 3.07 -22.93 13.50
CA ASN A 27 1.95 -23.86 13.33
C ASN A 27 0.80 -23.32 12.48
N ARG A 28 0.91 -22.10 11.96
CA ARG A 28 -0.06 -21.51 11.03
C ARG A 28 0.64 -20.90 9.84
N VAL A 29 0.24 -21.29 8.64
CA VAL A 29 0.73 -20.74 7.36
C VAL A 29 -0.40 -19.98 6.68
N ALA A 30 -0.23 -18.69 6.48
CA ALA A 30 -1.08 -17.89 5.61
C ALA A 30 -0.44 -17.85 4.22
N SER A 31 -1.04 -18.51 3.25
CA SER A 31 -0.57 -18.57 1.86
C SER A 31 -1.28 -17.54 0.99
N ARG A 32 -0.52 -16.87 0.11
CA ARG A 32 -1.05 -15.89 -0.85
C ARG A 32 -1.04 -16.49 -2.24
N TRP A 33 -2.22 -16.51 -2.85
CA TRP A 33 -2.47 -17.07 -4.16
C TRP A 33 -2.88 -15.99 -5.16
N SER A 34 -2.66 -16.28 -6.42
CA SER A 34 -2.95 -15.41 -7.56
C SER A 34 -3.58 -16.24 -8.67
N ILE A 35 -4.63 -15.72 -9.28
CA ILE A 35 -5.31 -16.36 -10.42
C ILE A 35 -5.72 -15.32 -11.46
N ARG A 36 -5.62 -15.67 -12.74
CA ARG A 36 -6.06 -14.80 -13.84
C ARG A 36 -7.59 -14.76 -13.89
N ASN A 37 -8.18 -13.60 -13.68
CA ASN A 37 -9.61 -13.38 -13.87
C ASN A 37 -9.85 -12.79 -15.26
N LEU A 38 -10.27 -13.64 -16.19
CA LEU A 38 -10.45 -13.26 -17.60
C LEU A 38 -11.50 -12.16 -17.77
N ASP A 39 -12.64 -12.29 -17.11
CA ASP A 39 -13.76 -11.35 -17.26
C ASP A 39 -13.47 -9.99 -16.62
N LYS A 40 -12.77 -9.98 -15.47
CA LYS A 40 -12.31 -8.72 -14.85
C LYS A 40 -11.09 -8.11 -15.57
N GLY A 41 -10.48 -8.83 -16.51
CA GLY A 41 -9.26 -8.41 -17.21
C GLY A 41 -8.01 -8.27 -16.32
N ARG A 42 -8.09 -8.67 -15.04
CA ARG A 42 -7.06 -8.48 -14.02
C ARG A 42 -6.76 -9.76 -13.26
N ILE A 43 -5.72 -9.72 -12.45
CA ILE A 43 -5.41 -10.81 -11.51
C ILE A 43 -6.28 -10.64 -10.27
N THR A 44 -6.80 -11.75 -9.75
CA THR A 44 -7.39 -11.82 -8.40
C THR A 44 -6.35 -12.44 -7.48
N GLN A 45 -6.15 -11.82 -6.31
CA GLN A 45 -5.32 -12.38 -5.25
C GLN A 45 -6.18 -12.76 -4.06
N TYR A 46 -5.84 -13.86 -3.40
CA TYR A 46 -6.57 -14.34 -2.24
C TYR A 46 -5.65 -15.03 -1.23
N LEU A 47 -6.10 -15.11 0.02
CA LEU A 47 -5.41 -15.82 1.10
C LEU A 47 -6.11 -17.15 1.43
N ILE A 48 -5.31 -18.15 1.77
CA ILE A 48 -5.75 -19.40 2.41
C ILE A 48 -4.87 -19.61 3.64
N ASP A 49 -5.48 -19.85 4.80
CA ASP A 49 -4.78 -20.26 6.01
C ASP A 49 -4.74 -21.78 6.14
N TYR A 50 -3.62 -22.29 6.62
CA TYR A 50 -3.40 -23.68 7.02
C TYR A 50 -2.95 -23.73 8.48
N ILE A 51 -3.44 -24.71 9.22
CA ILE A 51 -2.97 -25.05 10.57
C ILE A 51 -2.24 -26.38 10.49
N LEU A 52 -1.05 -26.41 11.08
CA LEU A 52 -0.15 -27.55 11.08
C LEU A 52 -0.08 -28.19 12.46
N ASP A 53 0.12 -29.50 12.51
CA ASP A 53 0.49 -30.21 13.72
C ASP A 53 2.01 -30.18 13.98
N GLU A 54 2.47 -30.93 14.98
CA GLU A 54 3.89 -31.04 15.34
C GLU A 54 4.74 -31.72 14.25
N ASN A 55 4.12 -32.52 13.37
CA ASN A 55 4.77 -33.20 12.24
C ASN A 55 4.72 -32.36 10.95
N LEU A 56 4.21 -31.12 11.02
CA LEU A 56 3.97 -30.23 9.89
C LEU A 56 2.89 -30.74 8.92
N GLU A 57 2.02 -31.65 9.36
CA GLU A 57 0.86 -32.10 8.60
C GLU A 57 -0.28 -31.09 8.73
N VAL A 58 -1.03 -30.88 7.63
CA VAL A 58 -2.17 -29.96 7.62
C VAL A 58 -3.34 -30.60 8.35
N ILE A 59 -3.72 -30.05 9.50
CA ILE A 59 -4.85 -30.52 10.31
C ILE A 59 -6.11 -29.68 10.12
N ALA A 60 -5.96 -28.44 9.64
CA ALA A 60 -7.09 -27.60 9.26
C ALA A 60 -6.70 -26.58 8.18
N GLN A 61 -7.68 -26.14 7.41
CA GLN A 61 -7.52 -25.15 6.34
C GLN A 61 -8.75 -24.24 6.29
N SER A 62 -8.60 -23.02 5.77
CA SER A 62 -9.75 -22.18 5.40
C SER A 62 -10.67 -22.86 4.38
N ASP A 63 -11.97 -22.82 4.62
CA ASP A 63 -12.97 -23.36 3.68
C ASP A 63 -13.01 -22.60 2.35
N PHE A 64 -12.72 -21.29 2.40
CA PHE A 64 -12.75 -20.40 1.24
C PHE A 64 -11.53 -19.49 1.20
N GLY A 65 -11.14 -19.08 0.00
CA GLY A 65 -10.15 -18.03 -0.20
C GLY A 65 -10.73 -16.66 0.16
N VAL A 66 -9.93 -15.85 0.86
CA VAL A 66 -10.30 -14.46 1.19
C VAL A 66 -9.70 -13.52 0.15
N ASP A 67 -10.54 -12.77 -0.58
CA ASP A 67 -10.08 -11.80 -1.58
C ASP A 67 -9.22 -10.70 -0.92
N ILE A 68 -8.03 -10.50 -1.47
CA ILE A 68 -7.08 -9.46 -1.06
C ILE A 68 -6.54 -8.69 -2.28
N SER A 69 -7.29 -8.64 -3.38
CA SER A 69 -6.83 -8.09 -4.66
C SER A 69 -6.49 -6.59 -4.60
N ASN A 70 -7.04 -5.85 -3.64
CA ASN A 70 -6.71 -4.44 -3.40
C ASN A 70 -5.70 -4.24 -2.26
N VAL A 71 -5.23 -5.29 -1.59
CA VAL A 71 -4.22 -5.17 -0.53
C VAL A 71 -2.84 -5.09 -1.16
N VAL A 72 -2.19 -3.94 -1.01
CA VAL A 72 -0.86 -3.68 -1.60
C VAL A 72 0.28 -3.93 -0.62
N LEU A 73 0.06 -3.68 0.68
CA LEU A 73 1.02 -3.98 1.75
C LEU A 73 0.32 -4.62 2.95
N ALA A 74 1.04 -5.47 3.68
CA ALA A 74 0.53 -6.10 4.90
C ALA A 74 1.67 -6.39 5.89
N ALA A 75 1.43 -6.15 7.17
CA ALA A 75 2.36 -6.45 8.26
C ALA A 75 1.61 -6.93 9.51
N VAL A 76 2.22 -7.81 10.28
CA VAL A 76 1.66 -8.35 11.53
C VAL A 76 2.51 -7.88 12.70
N SER A 77 1.87 -7.45 13.78
CA SER A 77 2.58 -6.94 14.95
C SER A 77 3.49 -8.02 15.57
N PRO A 78 4.57 -7.66 16.28
CA PRO A 78 5.50 -8.63 16.84
C PRO A 78 4.85 -9.69 17.74
N ASN A 79 3.79 -9.31 18.47
CA ASN A 79 3.01 -10.19 19.33
C ASN A 79 1.82 -10.88 18.64
N GLU A 80 1.67 -10.72 17.32
CA GLU A 80 0.61 -11.27 16.47
C GLU A 80 -0.83 -10.94 16.91
N SER A 81 -1.01 -9.86 17.67
CA SER A 81 -2.33 -9.40 18.10
C SER A 81 -3.02 -8.51 17.08
N LEU A 82 -2.24 -7.80 16.24
CA LEU A 82 -2.72 -6.86 15.23
C LEU A 82 -2.15 -7.19 13.85
N LYS A 83 -2.93 -6.89 12.82
CA LYS A 83 -2.50 -6.93 11.42
C LYS A 83 -2.82 -5.59 10.76
N ALA A 84 -1.80 -4.94 10.23
CA ALA A 84 -1.94 -3.75 9.40
C ALA A 84 -2.00 -4.18 7.93
N ILE A 85 -2.91 -3.58 7.17
CA ILE A 85 -2.93 -3.70 5.71
C ILE A 85 -3.14 -2.32 5.10
N ILE A 86 -2.47 -2.06 3.97
CA ILE A 86 -2.75 -0.90 3.14
C ILE A 86 -3.49 -1.38 1.89
N ARG A 87 -4.65 -0.78 1.62
CA ARG A 87 -5.43 -1.04 0.41
C ARG A 87 -5.26 0.09 -0.59
N GLU A 88 -5.12 -0.26 -1.86
CA GLU A 88 -5.20 0.67 -2.99
C GLU A 88 -6.57 0.52 -3.66
N GLU A 89 -7.32 1.63 -3.70
CA GLU A 89 -8.61 1.73 -4.39
C GLU A 89 -8.55 2.83 -5.44
N LYS A 90 -9.50 2.80 -6.38
CA LYS A 90 -9.66 3.88 -7.35
C LYS A 90 -10.46 4.99 -6.70
N ASP A 91 -10.10 6.24 -6.98
CA ASP A 91 -10.92 7.38 -6.57
C ASP A 91 -12.29 7.35 -7.27
N ASP A 92 -13.36 7.64 -6.51
CA ASP A 92 -14.75 7.57 -6.99
C ASP A 92 -15.07 8.62 -8.05
N VAL A 93 -14.36 9.76 -8.03
CA VAL A 93 -14.57 10.90 -8.93
C VAL A 93 -13.63 10.80 -10.12
N ASP A 94 -12.36 10.44 -9.88
CA ASP A 94 -11.32 10.38 -10.89
C ASP A 94 -10.60 9.04 -10.87
N SER A 95 -11.04 8.11 -11.70
CA SER A 95 -10.49 6.75 -11.79
C SER A 95 -8.99 6.66 -12.16
N SER A 96 -8.37 7.78 -12.54
CA SER A 96 -6.91 7.86 -12.75
C SER A 96 -6.12 8.03 -11.44
N LYS A 97 -6.79 8.47 -10.37
CA LYS A 97 -6.20 8.67 -9.05
C LYS A 97 -6.39 7.46 -8.16
N LYS A 98 -5.40 7.25 -7.31
CA LYS A 98 -5.36 6.20 -6.30
C LYS A 98 -5.79 6.76 -4.95
N LYS A 99 -6.60 5.99 -4.23
CA LYS A 99 -6.88 6.19 -2.81
C LYS A 99 -6.20 5.09 -2.01
N PHE A 100 -5.58 5.46 -0.90
CA PHE A 100 -4.94 4.49 0.00
C PHE A 100 -5.63 4.49 1.36
N PHE A 101 -5.94 3.31 1.86
CA PHE A 101 -6.52 3.12 3.19
C PHE A 101 -5.61 2.26 4.06
N LEU A 102 -5.27 2.74 5.25
CA LEU A 102 -4.65 1.93 6.29
C LEU A 102 -5.75 1.29 7.14
N GLU A 103 -5.82 -0.03 7.13
CA GLU A 103 -6.70 -0.79 8.00
C GLU A 103 -5.87 -1.53 9.05
N VAL A 104 -6.28 -1.43 10.31
CA VAL A 104 -5.71 -2.21 11.41
C VAL A 104 -6.76 -3.19 11.92
N TRP A 105 -6.44 -4.47 11.81
CA TRP A 105 -7.30 -5.58 12.20
C TRP A 105 -6.82 -6.18 13.52
N SER A 106 -7.77 -6.49 14.41
CA SER A 106 -7.54 -7.23 15.65
C SER A 106 -8.30 -8.56 15.55
N LYS A 107 -7.57 -9.67 15.43
CA LYS A 107 -8.12 -11.02 15.24
C LYS A 107 -9.16 -11.07 14.10
N SER A 108 -10.45 -11.00 14.45
CA SER A 108 -11.60 -11.13 13.55
C SER A 108 -12.39 -9.84 13.37
N SER A 109 -11.89 -8.68 13.84
CA SER A 109 -12.55 -7.40 13.68
C SER A 109 -11.63 -6.32 13.13
N LEU A 110 -12.19 -5.43 12.33
CA LEU A 110 -11.55 -4.20 11.91
C LEU A 110 -11.55 -3.22 13.09
N LYS A 111 -10.37 -2.77 13.52
CA LYS A 111 -10.20 -1.87 14.65
C LYS A 111 -10.14 -0.41 14.20
N HIS A 112 -9.36 -0.15 13.15
CA HIS A 112 -9.19 1.19 12.57
C HIS A 112 -9.23 1.10 11.04
N SER A 113 -9.79 2.12 10.40
CA SER A 113 -9.71 2.33 8.96
C SER A 113 -9.49 3.82 8.70
N ILE A 114 -8.33 4.16 8.16
CA ILE A 114 -7.91 5.54 7.95
C ILE A 114 -7.66 5.77 6.45
N ASP A 115 -8.27 6.81 5.91
CA ASP A 115 -8.00 7.31 4.55
C ASP A 115 -6.67 8.09 4.56
N LEU A 116 -5.61 7.47 4.04
CA LEU A 116 -4.27 8.06 3.96
C LEU A 116 -4.19 9.18 2.93
N THR A 117 -5.00 9.12 1.87
CA THR A 117 -5.04 10.13 0.82
C THR A 117 -5.64 11.44 1.37
N SER A 118 -6.70 11.34 2.17
CA SER A 118 -7.35 12.48 2.81
C SER A 118 -6.51 13.16 3.90
N LEU A 119 -5.50 12.48 4.47
CA LEU A 119 -4.54 13.12 5.39
C LEU A 119 -3.70 14.20 4.70
N ASP A 120 -3.46 14.05 3.39
CA ASP A 120 -2.77 15.02 2.55
C ASP A 120 -1.38 15.45 3.10
N ILE A 121 -0.66 14.52 3.75
CA ILE A 121 0.70 14.75 4.30
C ILE A 121 1.82 14.12 3.45
N HIS A 122 1.48 13.22 2.54
CA HIS A 122 2.38 12.52 1.61
C HIS A 122 1.66 12.35 0.24
N GLY A 123 2.40 11.91 -0.79
CA GLY A 123 1.85 11.50 -2.09
C GLY A 123 1.42 10.03 -2.09
N ASP A 124 1.57 9.33 -3.21
CA ASP A 124 1.19 7.90 -3.28
C ASP A 124 2.01 7.03 -2.33
N VAL A 125 1.38 6.02 -1.74
CA VAL A 125 2.09 4.99 -0.97
C VAL A 125 2.86 4.10 -1.94
N TYR A 126 4.12 3.83 -1.62
CA TYR A 126 4.91 2.89 -2.41
C TYR A 126 4.67 1.47 -1.92
N ALA A 127 4.39 0.56 -2.84
CA ALA A 127 4.08 -0.85 -2.57
C ALA A 127 4.75 -1.82 -3.55
N ASP A 128 5.64 -1.29 -4.39
CA ASP A 128 6.53 -2.06 -5.25
C ASP A 128 7.64 -2.76 -4.45
N ALA A 129 8.38 -3.62 -5.13
CA ALA A 129 9.45 -4.40 -4.50
C ALA A 129 10.65 -3.54 -4.09
N GLU A 130 10.87 -2.41 -4.76
CA GLU A 130 12.05 -1.56 -4.59
C GLU A 130 11.93 -0.59 -3.41
N PHE A 131 10.74 -0.04 -3.16
CA PHE A 131 10.52 0.95 -2.09
C PHE A 131 9.38 0.61 -1.13
N GLY A 132 8.56 -0.40 -1.45
CA GLY A 132 7.39 -0.74 -0.66
C GLY A 132 7.76 -1.30 0.70
N SER A 133 7.29 -0.64 1.75
CA SER A 133 7.54 -1.07 3.13
C SER A 133 6.38 -0.69 4.03
N LEU A 134 6.02 -1.64 4.91
CA LEU A 134 5.08 -1.48 6.01
C LEU A 134 5.57 -2.34 7.15
N ASP A 135 5.87 -1.75 8.30
CA ASP A 135 6.36 -2.52 9.45
C ASP A 135 5.88 -1.95 10.79
N TRP A 136 5.87 -2.81 11.80
CA TRP A 136 5.51 -2.47 13.16
C TRP A 136 6.74 -2.12 13.97
N SER A 137 6.59 -1.11 14.83
CA SER A 137 7.48 -0.91 15.97
C SER A 137 7.50 -2.15 16.89
N SER A 138 8.62 -2.34 17.59
CA SER A 138 8.84 -3.49 18.48
C SER A 138 7.79 -3.65 19.58
N ASP A 139 7.16 -2.56 20.04
CA ASP A 139 6.10 -2.58 21.05
C ASP A 139 4.68 -2.76 20.47
N GLY A 140 4.57 -2.77 19.13
CA GLY A 140 3.31 -2.94 18.41
C GLY A 140 2.37 -1.73 18.47
N LYS A 141 2.84 -0.55 18.91
CA LYS A 141 2.00 0.66 19.03
C LYS A 141 2.05 1.57 17.82
N GLN A 142 3.18 1.54 17.12
CA GLN A 142 3.43 2.37 15.94
C GLN A 142 3.66 1.52 14.70
N LEU A 143 3.28 2.09 13.56
CA LEU A 143 3.51 1.58 12.22
C LEU A 143 4.35 2.57 11.43
N VAL A 144 5.17 2.06 10.51
CA VAL A 144 5.87 2.86 9.52
C VAL A 144 5.54 2.37 8.13
N TYR A 145 5.41 3.30 7.18
CA TYR A 145 5.32 2.98 5.75
C TYR A 145 6.04 4.04 4.90
N VAL A 146 6.37 3.67 3.66
CA VAL A 146 7.05 4.55 2.71
C VAL A 146 6.06 5.11 1.68
N ALA A 147 6.17 6.41 1.40
CA ALA A 147 5.33 7.10 0.43
C ALA A 147 6.14 8.15 -0.37
N GLU A 148 5.57 8.66 -1.45
CA GLU A 148 6.11 9.81 -2.18
C GLU A 148 6.08 11.06 -1.29
N LYS A 149 7.14 11.86 -1.34
CA LYS A 149 7.21 13.13 -0.64
C LYS A 149 6.20 14.08 -1.24
N LYS A 150 5.31 14.61 -0.40
CA LYS A 150 4.41 15.66 -0.85
C LYS A 150 5.19 16.92 -1.18
N ILE A 151 5.02 17.40 -2.40
CA ILE A 151 5.64 18.65 -2.84
C ILE A 151 4.60 19.76 -2.75
N LYS A 152 4.99 20.89 -2.15
CA LYS A 152 4.12 22.06 -2.06
C LYS A 152 3.66 22.46 -3.46
N LYS A 153 2.37 22.78 -3.59
CA LYS A 153 1.83 23.29 -4.85
C LYS A 153 2.67 24.48 -5.30
N SER A 154 3.04 24.52 -6.57
CA SER A 154 3.71 25.67 -7.18
C SER A 154 2.70 26.46 -8.01
N GLU A 155 2.89 27.76 -8.13
CA GLU A 155 2.13 28.60 -9.04
C GLU A 155 3.07 29.22 -10.08
N PRO A 156 2.60 29.51 -11.30
CA PRO A 156 3.39 30.30 -12.24
C PRO A 156 3.63 31.70 -11.67
N PHE A 157 4.76 32.31 -12.04
CA PHE A 157 5.11 33.68 -11.60
C PHE A 157 4.02 34.70 -11.95
N ILE A 158 3.30 34.47 -13.05
CA ILE A 158 2.25 35.35 -13.55
C ILE A 158 0.93 34.58 -13.50
N LYS A 159 0.18 34.79 -12.42
CA LYS A 159 -1.20 34.30 -12.28
C LYS A 159 -2.09 35.46 -11.88
N ARG A 160 -3.10 35.79 -12.70
CA ARG A 160 -4.13 36.76 -12.33
C ARG A 160 -5.04 36.10 -11.31
N LYS A 161 -5.01 36.55 -10.06
CA LYS A 161 -5.89 36.04 -9.00
C LYS A 161 -7.21 36.83 -8.99
N PRO A 162 -8.38 36.17 -8.91
CA PRO A 162 -9.64 36.86 -8.67
C PRO A 162 -9.65 37.52 -7.28
N GLU A 163 -10.34 38.66 -7.15
CA GLU A 163 -10.48 39.33 -5.85
C GLU A 163 -11.18 38.41 -4.83
N GLY A 164 -10.50 38.13 -3.71
CA GLY A 164 -11.07 37.38 -2.58
C GLY A 164 -10.43 36.01 -2.27
N GLU A 165 -9.46 35.53 -3.06
CA GLU A 165 -8.71 34.30 -2.72
C GLU A 165 -7.83 34.51 -1.47
N LYS A 166 -8.33 34.05 -0.32
CA LYS A 166 -7.51 33.88 0.89
C LYS A 166 -6.70 32.59 0.75
N SER A 167 -5.40 32.70 0.49
CA SER A 167 -4.49 31.56 0.57
C SER A 167 -4.14 31.29 2.03
N ASP A 168 -4.40 30.08 2.52
CA ASP A 168 -3.93 29.63 3.84
C ASP A 168 -2.40 29.79 3.94
N ALA A 169 -1.92 30.30 5.09
CA ALA A 169 -0.52 30.70 5.27
C ALA A 169 0.46 29.54 5.08
N ASP A 170 0.07 28.30 5.42
CA ASP A 170 0.92 27.10 5.30
C ASP A 170 0.94 26.49 3.89
N ASN A 171 -0.04 26.85 3.05
CA ASN A 171 -0.21 26.30 1.71
C ASN A 171 0.07 27.32 0.59
N LYS A 172 0.77 28.42 0.91
CA LYS A 172 1.18 29.40 -0.08
C LYS A 172 2.03 28.73 -1.17
N PRO A 173 1.54 28.70 -2.42
CA PRO A 173 2.25 28.03 -3.47
C PRO A 173 3.54 28.75 -3.81
N VAL A 174 4.60 27.98 -4.11
CA VAL A 174 5.91 28.56 -4.43
C VAL A 174 5.88 29.07 -5.88
N PRO A 175 6.09 30.37 -6.14
CA PRO A 175 6.09 30.90 -7.49
C PRO A 175 7.23 30.30 -8.32
N GLY A 176 6.95 29.94 -9.57
CA GLY A 176 7.98 29.64 -10.57
C GLY A 176 8.54 28.23 -10.60
N LYS A 177 8.04 27.29 -9.78
CA LYS A 177 8.55 25.91 -9.69
C LYS A 177 7.70 24.86 -10.42
N GLU A 178 6.74 25.28 -11.23
CA GLU A 178 5.81 24.38 -11.93
C GLU A 178 6.50 23.48 -12.97
N HIS A 179 7.54 24.00 -13.63
CA HIS A 179 8.28 23.28 -14.68
C HIS A 179 9.70 22.91 -14.27
N THR A 180 10.00 22.87 -12.96
CA THR A 180 11.30 22.36 -12.51
C THR A 180 11.36 20.88 -12.84
N TYR A 181 12.26 20.49 -13.75
CA TYR A 181 12.55 19.09 -14.03
C TYR A 181 12.92 18.39 -12.73
N ARG A 182 12.32 17.23 -12.52
CA ARG A 182 12.63 16.34 -11.40
C ARG A 182 13.08 15.03 -12.01
N GLN A 183 14.26 14.60 -11.61
CA GLN A 183 14.76 13.30 -12.02
C GLN A 183 13.93 12.24 -11.30
N ASP A 184 13.32 11.36 -12.07
CA ASP A 184 12.70 10.15 -11.56
C ASP A 184 13.73 9.00 -11.54
N TRP A 185 13.30 7.84 -11.06
CA TRP A 185 14.14 6.65 -10.96
C TRP A 185 14.26 5.85 -12.28
N GLY A 186 13.91 6.48 -13.42
CA GLY A 186 13.99 5.89 -14.76
C GLY A 186 12.75 5.07 -15.16
N ASP A 187 12.80 4.43 -16.33
CA ASP A 187 11.63 3.87 -17.03
C ASP A 187 10.76 2.91 -16.20
N GLN A 188 11.37 2.05 -15.36
CA GLN A 188 10.63 1.08 -14.54
C GLN A 188 10.03 1.69 -13.27
N LEU A 189 10.52 2.85 -12.86
CA LEU A 189 10.15 3.55 -11.63
C LEU A 189 9.71 5.00 -11.94
N ALA A 190 9.19 5.20 -13.15
CA ALA A 190 8.79 6.50 -13.66
C ALA A 190 7.71 7.12 -12.76
N GLY A 191 7.84 8.43 -12.50
CA GLY A 191 6.93 9.16 -11.62
C GLY A 191 7.18 8.99 -10.12
N LYS A 192 8.21 8.25 -9.71
CA LYS A 192 8.74 8.26 -8.34
C LYS A 192 9.89 9.24 -8.24
N TYR A 193 9.89 10.12 -7.26
CA TYR A 193 10.91 11.15 -7.13
C TYR A 193 11.65 11.07 -5.80
N GLN A 194 10.93 11.28 -4.69
CA GLN A 194 11.55 11.29 -3.38
C GLN A 194 10.70 10.53 -2.37
N THR A 195 11.27 9.54 -1.71
CA THR A 195 10.60 8.76 -0.66
C THR A 195 10.55 9.54 0.67
N VAL A 196 9.48 9.36 1.45
CA VAL A 196 9.39 9.73 2.86
C VAL A 196 8.94 8.54 3.70
N ILE A 197 9.38 8.49 4.96
CA ILE A 197 8.85 7.56 5.96
C ILE A 197 7.72 8.26 6.69
N VAL A 198 6.55 7.62 6.75
CA VAL A 198 5.42 8.08 7.54
C VAL A 198 5.28 7.16 8.75
N VAL A 199 5.23 7.77 9.93
CA VAL A 199 5.02 7.10 11.21
C VAL A 199 3.59 7.32 11.65
N CYS A 200 2.88 6.24 11.95
CA CYS A 200 1.52 6.23 12.47
C CYS A 200 1.52 5.67 13.90
N ASN A 201 1.01 6.45 14.86
CA ASN A 201 0.61 5.93 16.16
C ASN A 201 -0.81 5.37 16.03
N VAL A 202 -0.96 4.06 16.21
CA VAL A 202 -2.22 3.36 15.98
C VAL A 202 -3.27 3.67 17.03
N GLU A 203 -2.88 3.90 18.29
CA GLU A 203 -3.82 4.18 19.37
C GLU A 203 -4.35 5.62 19.30
N GLU A 204 -3.49 6.57 18.93
CA GLU A 204 -3.84 7.99 18.80
C GLU A 204 -4.36 8.38 17.41
N GLU A 205 -4.31 7.46 16.44
CA GLU A 205 -4.56 7.71 15.02
C GLU A 205 -3.77 8.93 14.47
N LYS A 206 -2.54 9.10 14.98
CA LYS A 206 -1.70 10.27 14.68
C LYS A 206 -0.62 9.92 13.67
N PHE A 207 -0.56 10.69 12.60
CA PHE A 207 0.37 10.50 11.50
C PHE A 207 1.39 11.63 11.44
N THR A 208 2.66 11.26 11.25
CA THR A 208 3.75 12.23 11.09
C THR A 208 4.73 11.75 10.05
N VAL A 209 5.18 12.66 9.19
CA VAL A 209 6.31 12.39 8.29
C VAL A 209 7.60 12.50 9.09
N LEU A 210 8.44 11.46 9.05
CA LEU A 210 9.70 11.44 9.76
C LEU A 210 10.62 12.54 9.20
N LYS A 211 11.10 13.39 10.10
CA LYS A 211 11.98 14.51 9.76
C LYS A 211 13.45 14.09 9.85
N ASN A 212 14.32 14.90 9.25
CA ASN A 212 15.77 14.77 9.34
C ASN A 212 16.37 13.56 8.59
N ILE A 213 15.65 13.01 7.62
CA ILE A 213 16.23 12.11 6.62
C ILE A 213 16.96 12.99 5.59
N PRO A 214 18.27 12.76 5.33
CA PRO A 214 19.01 13.51 4.32
C PRO A 214 18.32 13.42 2.95
N ASP A 215 18.25 14.52 2.20
CA ASP A 215 17.57 14.53 0.89
C ASP A 215 18.23 13.61 -0.15
N CYS A 216 19.49 13.23 0.05
CA CYS A 216 20.22 12.29 -0.80
C CYS A 216 19.94 10.81 -0.46
N TRP A 217 19.12 10.52 0.55
CA TRP A 217 18.80 9.16 0.98
C TRP A 217 17.39 8.78 0.54
N CYS A 218 17.24 7.50 0.22
CA CYS A 218 15.97 6.92 -0.17
C CYS A 218 15.59 5.83 0.82
N PRO A 219 14.84 6.16 1.89
CA PRO A 219 14.37 5.22 2.89
C PRO A 219 13.80 3.86 2.44
N GLY A 220 13.35 3.74 1.19
CA GLY A 220 12.91 2.46 0.65
C GLY A 220 14.04 1.49 0.29
N GLN A 221 15.30 1.94 0.24
CA GLN A 221 16.50 1.17 -0.14
C GLN A 221 17.49 0.97 1.02
#